data_AF-A0AB34CLQ8-F1
#
_entry.id   AF-A0AB34CLQ8-F1
#
_cell.length_a   1.000
_cell.length_b   1.000
_cell.length_c   1.000
_cell.angle_alpha   90.00
_cell.angle_beta   90.00
_cell.angle_gamma   90.00
#
_symmetry.space_group_name_H-M   'P 1'
#
loop_
_entity.id
_entity.type
_entity.pdbx_description
1 polymer ?
#
loop_
_entity_poly.entity_id
_entity_poly.type
_entity_poly.pdbx_seq_one_letter_code
_entity_poly.pdbx_strand_id
1 'polypeptide(L)'
;MSTINITGNIQKAAINQLRSKVVVDGILAAIYTGPTKDDATAAAADFVSHLSLSDEASVRTACGDNFDKIQSAFADQAQGIAEKLADAVIDADKAEVEQQVQTYVDNLQYKHSIDDGQDAVNAGQPAEAV
;
A
#
# COMPACT_ATOMS: atom_id res chain seq x y z
N MET A 1 -28.20 39.20 7.63
CA MET A 1 -27.12 38.56 8.40
C MET A 1 -27.17 37.08 8.09
N SER A 2 -26.24 36.55 7.30
CA SER A 2 -26.17 35.11 7.06
C SER A 2 -25.68 34.44 8.34
N THR A 3 -26.55 33.65 8.97
CA THR A 3 -26.21 32.77 10.09
C THR A 3 -25.15 31.78 9.58
N ILE A 4 -23.90 31.95 10.01
CA ILE A 4 -22.82 31.01 9.68
C ILE A 4 -23.21 29.67 10.29
N ASN A 5 -23.38 28.63 9.46
CA ASN A 5 -23.59 27.27 9.93
C ASN A 5 -22.27 26.70 10.46
N ILE A 6 -21.90 27.13 11.67
CA ILE A 6 -20.63 26.78 12.33
C ILE A 6 -20.52 25.25 12.51
N THR A 7 -21.60 24.58 12.91
CA THR A 7 -21.62 23.13 13.12
C THR A 7 -21.34 22.36 11.84
N GLY A 8 -22.03 22.67 10.74
CA GLY A 8 -21.77 22.03 9.44
C GLY A 8 -20.36 22.29 8.91
N ASN A 9 -19.83 23.50 9.12
CA ASN A 9 -18.46 23.84 8.74
C ASN A 9 -17.41 23.06 9.55
N ILE A 10 -17.64 22.88 10.87
CA ILE A 10 -16.77 22.09 11.73
C ILE A 10 -16.80 20.61 11.32
N GLN A 11 -17.98 20.04 11.06
CA GLN A 11 -18.13 18.65 10.61
C GLN A 11 -17.36 18.40 9.30
N LYS A 12 -17.56 19.27 8.31
CA LYS A 12 -16.86 19.18 7.02
C LYS A 12 -15.35 19.31 7.18
N ALA A 13 -14.88 20.25 8.00
CA ALA A 13 -13.46 20.43 8.26
C ALA A 13 -12.84 19.23 8.98
N ALA A 14 -13.54 18.65 9.97
CA ALA A 14 -13.08 17.49 10.72
C ALA A 14 -12.97 16.23 9.83
N ILE A 15 -13.98 15.93 9.02
CA ILE A 15 -13.95 14.78 8.09
C ILE A 15 -12.82 14.94 7.08
N ASN A 16 -12.64 16.14 6.51
CA ASN A 16 -11.55 16.40 5.58
C ASN A 16 -10.18 16.23 6.25
N GLN A 17 -10.02 16.66 7.50
CA GLN A 17 -8.77 16.51 8.23
C GLN A 17 -8.48 15.03 8.54
N LEU A 18 -9.50 14.25 8.91
CA LEU A 18 -9.36 12.81 9.15
C LEU A 18 -8.89 12.09 7.88
N ARG A 19 -9.41 12.47 6.71
CA ARG A 19 -9.02 11.95 5.37
C ARG A 19 -7.66 12.46 4.88
N SER A 20 -6.99 13.32 5.63
CA SER A 20 -5.69 13.85 5.20
C SER A 20 -4.61 12.77 5.30
N LYS A 21 -3.65 12.83 4.37
CA LYS A 21 -2.52 11.89 4.34
C LYS A 21 -1.76 11.84 5.68
N VAL A 22 -1.60 12.97 6.36
CA VAL A 22 -0.90 13.04 7.66
C VAL A 22 -1.60 12.18 8.73
N VAL A 23 -2.93 12.17 8.77
CA VAL A 23 -3.69 11.37 9.73
C VAL A 23 -3.67 9.89 9.35
N VAL A 24 -3.83 9.58 8.06
CA VAL A 24 -3.75 8.21 7.54
C VAL A 24 -2.38 7.59 7.82
N ASP A 25 -1.29 8.32 7.52
CA ASP A 25 0.08 7.90 7.81
C ASP A 25 0.31 7.69 9.31
N GLY A 26 -0.25 8.56 10.16
CA GLY A 26 -0.16 8.44 11.61
C GLY A 26 -0.87 7.20 12.15
N ILE A 27 -2.05 6.87 11.61
CA ILE A 27 -2.78 5.64 11.97
C ILE A 27 -2.02 4.42 11.48
N LEU A 28 -1.57 4.43 10.22
CA LEU A 28 -0.78 3.34 9.64
C LEU A 28 0.45 3.01 10.49
N ALA A 29 1.21 4.04 10.92
CA ALA A 29 2.37 3.86 11.78
C ALA A 29 2.04 3.23 13.15
N ALA A 30 0.83 3.45 13.67
CA ALA A 30 0.39 2.90 14.95
C ALA A 30 -0.14 1.46 14.85
N ILE A 31 -0.67 1.06 13.69
CA ILE A 31 -1.33 -0.25 13.51
C ILE A 31 -0.51 -1.26 12.71
N TYR A 32 0.51 -0.81 11.97
CA TYR A 32 1.31 -1.69 11.14
C TYR A 32 2.16 -2.63 12.01
N THR A 33 1.81 -3.91 12.03
CA THR A 33 2.53 -4.97 12.75
C THR A 33 3.20 -5.98 11.81
N GLY A 34 3.48 -5.57 10.57
CA GLY A 34 4.13 -6.41 9.57
C GLY A 34 5.60 -6.74 9.91
N PRO A 35 6.33 -7.43 9.01
CA PRO A 35 7.67 -7.91 9.28
C PRO A 35 8.66 -6.77 9.57
N THR A 36 9.62 -7.05 10.45
CA THR A 36 10.74 -6.13 10.67
C THR A 36 11.68 -6.16 9.46
N LYS A 37 12.49 -5.10 9.29
CA LYS A 37 13.50 -5.05 8.22
C LYS A 37 14.50 -6.20 8.33
N ASP A 38 14.90 -6.57 9.55
CA ASP A 38 15.85 -7.66 9.77
C ASP A 38 15.26 -9.01 9.38
N ASP A 39 14.01 -9.29 9.79
CA ASP A 39 13.33 -10.55 9.44
C ASP A 39 13.08 -10.65 7.92
N ALA A 40 12.64 -9.56 7.30
CA ALA A 40 12.41 -9.50 5.85
C ALA A 40 13.73 -9.65 5.08
N THR A 41 14.82 -9.05 5.56
CA THR A 41 16.14 -9.18 4.93
C THR A 41 16.68 -10.60 5.07
N ALA A 42 16.50 -11.25 6.22
CA ALA A 42 16.92 -12.64 6.41
C ALA A 42 16.16 -13.59 5.48
N ALA A 43 14.84 -13.43 5.36
CA ALA A 43 14.03 -14.22 4.43
C ALA A 43 14.41 -13.95 2.96
N ALA A 44 14.66 -12.69 2.59
CA ALA A 44 15.09 -12.33 1.24
C ALA A 44 16.50 -12.85 0.92
N ALA A 45 17.42 -12.86 1.88
CA ALA A 45 18.76 -13.41 1.71
C ALA A 45 18.70 -14.93 1.51
N ASP A 46 17.87 -15.63 2.28
CA ASP A 46 17.61 -17.06 2.09
C ASP A 46 17.08 -17.32 0.68
N PHE A 47 16.05 -16.58 0.25
CA PHE A 47 15.52 -16.67 -1.11
C PHE A 47 16.58 -16.44 -2.20
N VAL A 48 17.36 -15.35 -2.09
CA VAL A 48 18.41 -15.00 -3.07
C VAL A 48 19.49 -16.08 -3.13
N SER A 49 19.87 -16.68 -2.01
CA SER A 49 20.87 -17.76 -1.97
C SER A 49 20.39 -19.06 -2.63
N HIS A 50 19.07 -19.25 -2.74
CA HIS A 50 18.45 -20.40 -3.41
C HIS A 50 18.05 -20.11 -4.87
N LEU A 51 18.24 -18.88 -5.35
CA LEU A 51 17.99 -18.56 -6.76
C LEU A 51 18.97 -19.33 -7.65
N SER A 52 18.41 -20.13 -8.55
CA SER A 52 19.16 -20.89 -9.54
C SER A 52 18.61 -20.61 -10.94
N LEU A 53 19.46 -20.74 -11.94
CA LEU A 53 19.04 -20.60 -13.33
C LEU A 53 18.16 -21.80 -13.71
N SER A 54 16.97 -21.52 -14.24
CA SER A 54 16.06 -22.56 -14.73
C SER A 54 16.59 -23.29 -15.97
N ASP A 55 17.43 -22.64 -16.78
CA ASP A 55 18.13 -23.21 -17.93
C ASP A 55 19.55 -22.61 -18.05
N GLU A 56 20.49 -23.11 -17.25
CA GLU A 56 21.87 -22.64 -17.24
C GLU A 56 22.55 -22.76 -18.61
N ALA A 57 22.26 -23.82 -19.37
CA ALA A 57 22.93 -24.09 -20.65
C ALA A 57 22.59 -23.03 -21.70
N SER A 58 21.32 -22.67 -21.82
CA SER A 58 20.87 -21.59 -22.70
C SER A 58 21.42 -20.24 -22.26
N VAL A 59 21.42 -19.96 -20.94
CA VAL A 59 21.94 -18.69 -20.39
C VAL A 59 23.45 -18.57 -20.61
N ARG A 60 24.22 -19.64 -20.37
CA ARG A 60 25.67 -19.66 -20.62
C ARG A 60 25.97 -19.46 -22.11
N THR A 61 25.19 -20.08 -23.00
CA THR A 61 25.33 -19.87 -24.45
C THR A 61 25.04 -18.43 -24.86
N ALA A 62 23.98 -17.83 -24.31
CA ALA A 62 23.58 -16.46 -24.62
C ALA A 62 24.56 -15.41 -24.06
N CYS A 63 25.08 -15.62 -22.85
CA CYS A 63 26.02 -14.71 -22.20
C CYS A 63 27.47 -14.88 -22.67
N GLY A 64 27.82 -16.05 -23.23
CA GLY A 64 29.18 -16.37 -23.67
C GLY A 64 30.22 -16.13 -22.57
N ASP A 65 31.33 -15.49 -22.92
CA ASP A 65 32.46 -15.19 -22.03
C ASP A 65 32.09 -14.29 -20.82
N ASN A 66 30.92 -13.65 -20.83
CA ASN A 66 30.46 -12.82 -19.71
C ASN A 66 29.72 -13.60 -18.63
N PHE A 67 29.33 -14.85 -18.89
CA PHE A 67 28.52 -15.64 -17.96
C PHE A 67 29.13 -15.70 -16.55
N ASP A 68 30.40 -16.11 -16.44
CA ASP A 68 31.07 -16.27 -15.14
C ASP A 68 31.22 -14.92 -14.41
N LYS A 69 31.45 -13.83 -15.15
CA LYS A 69 31.55 -12.48 -14.58
C LYS A 69 30.20 -12.01 -14.02
N ILE A 70 29.12 -12.27 -14.74
CA ILE A 70 27.75 -11.93 -14.32
C ILE A 70 27.38 -12.76 -13.09
N GLN A 71 27.67 -14.06 -13.10
CA GLN A 71 27.38 -14.95 -11.97
C GLN A 71 28.16 -14.52 -10.71
N SER A 72 29.44 -14.19 -10.84
CA SER A 72 30.25 -13.66 -9.75
C SER A 72 29.69 -12.33 -9.22
N ALA A 73 29.37 -11.39 -10.12
CA ALA A 73 28.82 -10.10 -9.72
C ALA A 73 27.47 -10.24 -9.00
N PHE A 74 26.62 -11.18 -9.43
CA PHE A 74 25.36 -11.48 -8.75
C PHE A 74 25.61 -12.00 -7.33
N ALA A 75 26.53 -12.94 -7.15
CA ALA A 75 26.90 -13.47 -5.85
C ALA A 75 27.47 -12.37 -4.92
N ASP A 76 28.35 -11.51 -5.45
CA ASP A 76 28.94 -10.39 -4.69
C ASP A 76 27.90 -9.36 -4.24
N GLN A 77 26.81 -9.21 -5.00
CA GLN A 77 25.72 -8.27 -4.70
C GLN A 77 24.53 -8.90 -3.98
N ALA A 78 24.59 -10.20 -3.66
CA ALA A 78 23.44 -10.95 -3.14
C ALA A 78 22.80 -10.28 -1.89
N GLN A 79 23.61 -9.80 -0.95
CA GLN A 79 23.13 -9.09 0.23
C GLN A 79 22.40 -7.79 -0.12
N GLY A 80 22.97 -6.98 -1.02
CA GLY A 80 22.34 -5.72 -1.46
C GLY A 80 21.05 -5.95 -2.26
N ILE A 81 20.95 -7.08 -2.96
CA ILE A 81 19.71 -7.50 -3.62
C ILE A 81 18.66 -7.90 -2.58
N ALA A 82 19.05 -8.67 -1.55
CA ALA A 82 18.16 -9.08 -0.46
C ALA A 82 17.56 -7.88 0.29
N GLU A 83 18.38 -6.89 0.64
CA GLU A 83 17.92 -5.66 1.31
C GLU A 83 16.88 -4.89 0.48
N LYS A 84 17.11 -4.77 -0.83
CA LYS A 84 16.16 -4.11 -1.74
C LYS A 84 14.86 -4.89 -1.90
N LEU A 85 14.94 -6.22 -1.95
CA LEU A 85 13.75 -7.08 -1.97
C LEU A 85 12.94 -6.92 -0.66
N ALA A 86 13.62 -6.91 0.49
CA ALA A 86 12.98 -6.74 1.78
C ALA A 86 12.24 -5.40 1.88
N ASP A 87 12.87 -4.31 1.45
CA ASP A 87 12.24 -2.99 1.40
C ASP A 87 11.00 -2.99 0.50
N ALA A 88 11.09 -3.58 -0.69
CA ALA A 88 9.96 -3.66 -1.63
C ALA A 88 8.77 -4.48 -1.07
N VAL A 89 9.04 -5.57 -0.35
CA VAL A 89 8.00 -6.38 0.30
C VAL A 89 7.32 -5.60 1.42
N ILE A 90 8.08 -4.93 2.27
CA ILE A 90 7.55 -4.12 3.36
C ILE A 90 6.70 -2.97 2.82
N ASP A 91 7.15 -2.29 1.75
CA ASP A 91 6.40 -1.19 1.15
C ASP A 91 5.08 -1.68 0.53
N ALA A 92 5.08 -2.85 -0.12
CA ALA A 92 3.87 -3.44 -0.66
C ALA A 92 2.85 -3.80 0.44
N ASP A 93 3.33 -4.41 1.54
CA ASP A 93 2.49 -4.78 2.70
C ASP A 93 1.91 -3.54 3.39
N LYS A 94 2.73 -2.50 3.59
CA LYS A 94 2.26 -1.21 4.11
C LYS A 94 1.21 -0.56 3.23
N ALA A 95 1.34 -0.63 1.92
CA ALA A 95 0.37 -0.05 0.99
C ALA A 95 -1.00 -0.75 1.09
N GLU A 96 -1.01 -2.07 1.33
CA GLU A 96 -2.26 -2.82 1.57
C GLU A 96 -2.94 -2.34 2.87
N VAL A 97 -2.18 -2.18 3.96
CA VAL A 97 -2.72 -1.67 5.23
C VAL A 97 -3.15 -0.19 5.11
N GLU A 98 -2.41 0.63 4.38
CA GLU A 98 -2.79 2.03 4.08
C GLU A 98 -4.17 2.07 3.39
N GLN A 99 -4.43 1.17 2.44
CA GLN A 99 -5.72 1.09 1.77
C GLN A 99 -6.87 0.74 2.73
N GLN A 100 -6.62 -0.12 3.73
CA GLN A 100 -7.60 -0.45 4.76
C GLN A 100 -7.89 0.77 5.65
N VAL A 101 -6.85 1.51 6.06
CA VAL A 101 -7.01 2.76 6.83
C VAL A 101 -7.78 3.79 6.03
N GLN A 102 -7.43 3.98 4.76
CA GLN A 102 -8.10 4.92 3.85
C GLN A 102 -9.58 4.56 3.71
N THR A 103 -9.88 3.27 3.50
CA THR A 103 -11.27 2.78 3.43
C THR A 103 -12.03 3.07 4.72
N TYR A 104 -11.43 2.83 5.88
CA TYR A 104 -12.05 3.13 7.16
C TYR A 104 -12.38 4.62 7.29
N VAL A 105 -11.40 5.48 7.01
CA VAL A 105 -11.52 6.94 7.16
C VAL A 105 -12.49 7.55 6.14
N ASP A 106 -12.54 7.03 4.91
CA ASP A 106 -13.47 7.50 3.88
C ASP A 106 -14.93 7.20 4.23
N ASN A 107 -15.16 6.08 4.91
CA ASN A 107 -16.49 5.67 5.39
C ASN A 107 -16.88 6.32 6.72
N LEU A 108 -16.02 7.15 7.34
CA LEU A 108 -16.42 7.92 8.51
C LEU A 108 -17.46 8.98 8.11
N GLN A 109 -18.60 8.90 8.79
CA GLN A 109 -19.68 9.86 8.67
C GLN A 109 -20.04 10.38 10.05
N TYR A 110 -20.39 11.67 10.10
CA TYR A 110 -20.90 12.25 11.32
C TYR A 110 -22.33 11.76 11.56
N LYS A 111 -22.53 10.89 12.55
CA LYS A 111 -23.86 10.40 12.93
C LYS A 111 -24.49 11.38 13.93
N HIS A 112 -25.30 12.31 13.45
CA HIS A 112 -26.26 12.97 14.34
C HIS A 112 -27.48 12.06 14.49
N SER A 113 -27.88 11.76 15.73
CA SER A 113 -29.13 11.06 16.05
C SER A 113 -30.41 11.85 15.68
N ILE A 114 -30.28 12.86 14.81
CA ILE A 114 -31.32 13.78 14.36
C ILE A 114 -31.00 14.15 12.89
N ASP A 115 -30.95 13.17 12.00
CA ASP A 115 -31.25 13.38 10.57
C ASP A 115 -31.52 12.02 9.89
N ASP A 116 -32.78 11.58 9.96
CA ASP A 116 -33.30 10.55 9.06
C ASP A 116 -33.58 11.22 7.71
N GLY A 117 -32.59 11.33 6.82
CA GLY A 117 -32.88 11.94 5.52
C GLY A 117 -31.72 12.15 4.54
N GLN A 118 -31.71 11.32 3.50
CA GLN A 118 -31.50 11.77 2.12
C GLN A 118 -30.12 12.27 1.67
N ASP A 119 -29.09 11.44 1.81
CA ASP A 119 -28.11 11.32 0.72
C ASP A 119 -27.89 9.84 0.38
N ALA A 120 -29.01 9.15 0.11
CA ALA A 120 -28.98 7.92 -0.65
C ALA A 120 -28.61 8.28 -2.09
N VAL A 121 -27.32 8.08 -2.37
CA VAL A 121 -26.74 7.67 -3.65
C VAL A 121 -27.75 7.57 -4.79
N ASN A 122 -27.60 8.49 -5.73
CA ASN A 122 -28.05 8.44 -7.11
C ASN A 122 -27.81 7.03 -7.70
N ALA A 123 -28.79 6.14 -7.60
CA ALA A 123 -28.74 4.78 -8.11
C ALA A 123 -29.95 4.53 -9.01
N GLY A 124 -29.70 4.60 -10.33
CA GLY A 124 -30.47 3.94 -11.37
C GLY A 124 -31.90 4.44 -11.61
N GLN A 125 -32.07 5.41 -12.51
CA GLN A 125 -33.29 5.49 -13.30
C GLN A 125 -33.30 4.33 -14.31
N PRO A 126 -34.30 3.42 -14.31
CA PRO A 126 -34.72 2.80 -15.54
C PRO A 126 -35.71 3.76 -16.24
N ALA A 127 -35.38 4.11 -17.48
CA ALA A 127 -36.33 4.75 -18.37
C ALA A 127 -37.34 3.69 -18.84
N GLU A 128 -38.56 3.70 -18.30
CA GLU A 128 -39.72 3.11 -18.97
C GLU A 128 -40.48 4.24 -19.66
N ALA A 129 -40.41 4.25 -20.99
CA ALA A 129 -41.24 5.06 -21.86
C ALA A 129 -42.59 4.37 -22.04
N VAL A 130 -43.67 5.12 -21.80
CA VAL A 130 -45.03 4.83 -22.27
C VAL A 130 -45.31 5.75 -23.45
#